data_AF-A0A2A2RIJ8-F1
#
_entry.id   AF-A0A2A2RIJ8-F1
#
_cell.length_a   1.000
_cell.length_b   1.000
_cell.length_c   1.000
_cell.angle_alpha   90.00
_cell.angle_beta   90.00
_cell.angle_gamma   90.00
#
_symmetry.space_group_name_H-M   'P 1'
#
loop_
_entity.id
_entity.type
_entity.pdbx_description
1 polymer ?
#
loop_
_entity_poly.entity_id
_entity_poly.type
_entity_poly.pdbx_seq_one_letter_code
_entity_poly.pdbx_strand_id
1 'polypeptide(L)'
;MSGWLLFGLMVILTGYNWLKKIPYLPLGRSEVWLEFHLYAGVFTGVLFLLHVRGRWPTGGFELVLTLLFALVTVSGVVGIVISRGWPKRLTARGGEVPFERIPIVRRQLRERAEALALNSVPEARSATIAEFYTRRLHDFFAGPRSFLAHVVESRAPLNGLLHDLNDLNRFLNEQERKVVEQLVALVRQKDGLDYQHALQLTLRLWLFIHIPVTYSLMLCALAHIVLVYAFSAGAR
;
A
#
# COMPACT_ATOMS: atom_id res chain seq x y z
N MET A 1 34.62 -9.88 -9.56
CA MET A 1 34.43 -8.43 -9.27
C MET A 1 34.47 -8.24 -7.77
N SER A 2 35.03 -7.13 -7.27
CA SER A 2 35.20 -6.95 -5.82
C SER A 2 33.84 -6.92 -5.12
N GLY A 3 33.60 -7.85 -4.18
CA GLY A 3 32.38 -7.85 -3.35
C GLY A 3 32.17 -6.53 -2.60
N TRP A 4 33.24 -5.75 -2.42
CA TRP A 4 33.23 -4.39 -1.91
C TRP A 4 32.40 -3.40 -2.71
N LEU A 5 32.36 -3.50 -4.04
CA LEU A 5 31.55 -2.59 -4.85
C LEU A 5 30.06 -2.84 -4.61
N LEU A 6 29.67 -4.12 -4.58
CA LEU A 6 28.29 -4.54 -4.27
C LEU A 6 27.91 -4.09 -2.85
N PHE A 7 28.76 -4.36 -1.86
CA PHE A 7 28.51 -3.99 -0.47
C PHE A 7 28.43 -2.47 -0.29
N GLY A 8 29.35 -1.70 -0.88
CA GLY A 8 29.33 -0.24 -0.83
C GLY A 8 28.04 0.34 -1.39
N LEU A 9 27.55 -0.21 -2.51
CA LEU A 9 26.28 0.22 -3.09
C LEU A 9 25.08 -0.16 -2.21
N MET A 10 25.09 -1.35 -1.59
CA MET A 10 24.06 -1.76 -0.62
C MET A 10 24.01 -0.82 0.60
N VAL A 11 25.17 -0.38 1.09
CA VAL A 11 25.27 0.58 2.21
C VAL A 11 24.65 1.92 1.81
N ILE A 12 24.97 2.43 0.62
CA ILE A 12 24.37 3.67 0.10
C ILE A 12 22.85 3.55 -0.02
N LEU A 13 22.36 2.43 -0.57
CA LEU A 13 20.93 2.16 -0.74
C LEU A 13 20.19 2.10 0.60
N THR A 14 20.76 1.42 1.59
CA THR A 14 20.19 1.33 2.95
C THR A 14 20.25 2.68 3.67
N GLY A 15 21.33 3.43 3.42
CA GLY A 15 21.59 4.75 3.98
C GLY A 15 20.55 5.80 3.61
N TYR A 16 19.80 5.63 2.51
CA TYR A 16 18.70 6.52 2.12
C TYR A 16 17.71 6.81 3.27
N ASN A 17 17.36 5.79 4.07
CA ASN A 17 16.45 5.95 5.20
C ASN A 17 17.00 6.86 6.31
N TRP A 18 18.33 6.87 6.51
CA TRP A 18 19.00 7.72 7.48
C TRP A 18 19.25 9.12 6.92
N LEU A 19 19.68 9.20 5.66
CA LEU A 19 19.93 10.45 4.95
C LEU A 19 18.67 11.32 4.90
N LYS A 20 17.48 10.72 4.76
CA LYS A 20 16.20 11.45 4.79
C LYS A 20 15.84 12.03 6.16
N LYS A 21 16.36 11.47 7.26
CA LYS A 21 16.07 11.91 8.63
C LYS A 21 16.99 13.03 9.10
N ILE A 22 18.01 13.38 8.31
CA ILE A 22 19.00 14.40 8.65
C ILE A 22 18.53 15.76 8.08
N PRO A 23 18.05 16.70 8.93
CA PRO A 23 17.41 17.94 8.45
C PRO A 23 18.40 18.98 7.88
N TYR A 24 19.68 18.85 8.19
CA TYR A 24 20.71 19.87 7.94
C TYR A 24 21.50 19.68 6.65
N LEU A 25 21.37 18.53 5.97
CA LEU A 25 22.00 18.30 4.67
C LEU A 25 20.99 18.63 3.56
N PRO A 26 21.27 19.60 2.66
CA PRO A 26 20.40 19.93 1.53
C PRO A 26 20.52 18.85 0.45
N LEU A 27 20.09 17.62 0.75
CA LEU A 27 20.30 16.44 -0.11
C LEU A 27 19.43 16.47 -1.38
N GLY A 28 18.82 17.58 -1.76
CA GLY A 28 17.98 17.64 -2.96
C GLY A 28 16.60 17.01 -2.77
N ARG A 29 15.83 16.95 -3.86
CA ARG A 29 14.41 16.54 -3.82
C ARG A 29 14.28 15.06 -3.48
N SER A 30 13.35 14.70 -2.59
CA SER A 30 13.08 13.30 -2.22
C SER A 30 12.71 12.41 -3.41
N GLU A 31 12.20 13.02 -4.49
CA GLU A 31 11.87 12.35 -5.74
C GLU A 31 13.12 11.83 -6.46
N VAL A 32 14.19 12.63 -6.53
CA VAL A 32 15.46 12.25 -7.17
C VAL A 32 16.14 11.11 -6.42
N TRP A 33 16.10 11.13 -5.09
CA TRP A 33 16.64 10.02 -4.29
C TRP A 33 15.84 8.73 -4.42
N LEU A 34 14.51 8.83 -4.51
CA LEU A 34 13.67 7.65 -4.76
C LEU A 34 14.03 7.06 -6.12
N GLU A 35 14.14 7.90 -7.16
CA GLU A 35 14.52 7.47 -8.50
C GLU A 35 15.92 6.83 -8.51
N PHE A 36 16.91 7.45 -7.87
CA PHE A 36 18.25 6.89 -7.69
C PHE A 36 18.22 5.54 -6.97
N HIS A 37 17.48 5.44 -5.86
CA HIS A 37 17.35 4.20 -5.09
C HIS A 37 16.76 3.06 -5.93
N LEU A 38 15.76 3.36 -6.76
CA LEU A 38 15.16 2.38 -7.67
C LEU A 38 16.16 1.91 -8.73
N TYR A 39 16.88 2.81 -9.40
CA TYR A 39 17.86 2.42 -10.42
C TYR A 39 19.07 1.71 -9.83
N ALA A 40 19.62 2.22 -8.73
CA ALA A 40 20.74 1.61 -8.04
C ALA A 40 20.37 0.22 -7.47
N GLY A 41 19.12 0.02 -7.03
CA GLY A 41 18.61 -1.29 -6.59
C GLY A 41 18.49 -2.32 -7.71
N VAL A 42 18.08 -1.91 -8.92
CA VAL A 42 18.11 -2.82 -10.09
C VAL A 42 19.56 -3.14 -10.48
N PHE A 43 20.43 -2.13 -10.43
CA PHE A 43 21.85 -2.29 -10.74
C PHE A 43 22.57 -3.23 -9.77
N THR A 44 22.29 -3.16 -8.46
CA THR A 44 22.82 -4.13 -7.48
C THR A 44 22.39 -5.56 -7.79
N GLY A 45 21.17 -5.77 -8.30
CA GLY A 45 20.70 -7.09 -8.76
C GLY A 45 21.61 -7.69 -9.84
N VAL A 46 21.99 -6.89 -10.85
CA VAL A 46 22.92 -7.30 -11.90
C VAL A 46 24.32 -7.59 -11.32
N LEU A 47 24.81 -6.71 -10.45
CA LEU A 47 26.11 -6.89 -9.81
C LEU A 47 26.16 -8.15 -8.93
N PHE A 48 25.07 -8.50 -8.26
CA PHE A 48 24.98 -9.72 -7.48
C PHE A 48 25.11 -10.98 -8.36
N LEU A 49 24.41 -11.01 -9.51
CA LEU A 49 24.55 -12.12 -10.47
C LEU A 49 25.99 -12.25 -10.98
N LEU A 50 26.66 -11.13 -11.28
CA LEU A 50 28.08 -11.11 -11.67
C LEU A 50 29.01 -11.53 -10.54
N HIS A 51 28.69 -11.18 -9.29
CA HIS A 51 29.47 -11.54 -8.11
C HIS A 51 29.43 -13.05 -7.85
N VAL A 52 28.24 -13.66 -7.94
CA VAL A 52 28.03 -15.10 -7.79
C VAL A 52 28.54 -15.90 -9.00
N ARG A 53 28.86 -15.23 -10.12
CA ARG A 53 29.32 -15.82 -11.38
C ARG A 53 28.37 -16.93 -11.89
N GLY A 54 27.08 -16.79 -11.59
CA GLY A 54 26.05 -17.78 -11.94
C GLY A 54 26.16 -19.13 -11.21
N ARG A 55 26.96 -19.24 -10.15
CA ARG A 55 27.08 -20.47 -9.36
C ARG A 55 25.90 -20.58 -8.38
N TRP A 56 25.31 -21.76 -8.28
CA TRP A 56 24.31 -21.99 -7.24
C TRP A 56 25.00 -22.11 -5.87
N PRO A 57 24.46 -21.50 -4.80
CA PRO A 57 25.07 -21.58 -3.47
C PRO A 57 25.10 -23.03 -2.98
N THR A 58 26.26 -23.47 -2.48
CA THR A 58 26.46 -24.83 -1.95
C THR A 58 26.39 -24.87 -0.43
N GLY A 59 26.62 -23.74 0.25
CA GLY A 59 26.54 -23.64 1.71
C GLY A 59 25.19 -23.08 2.20
N GLY A 60 24.74 -23.55 3.38
CA GLY A 60 23.49 -23.06 3.98
C GLY A 60 23.47 -21.55 4.25
N PHE A 61 24.60 -20.98 4.68
CA PHE A 61 24.72 -19.53 4.89
C PHE A 61 24.64 -18.73 3.57
N GLU A 62 25.28 -19.22 2.50
CA GLU A 62 25.21 -18.60 1.17
C GLU A 62 23.79 -18.64 0.60
N LEU A 63 23.05 -19.73 0.86
CA LEU A 63 21.64 -19.86 0.50
C LEU A 63 20.79 -18.81 1.21
N VAL A 64 20.95 -18.64 2.54
CA VAL A 64 20.22 -17.62 3.31
C VAL A 64 20.51 -16.22 2.77
N LEU A 65 21.78 -15.89 2.49
CA LEU A 65 22.16 -14.60 1.94
C LEU A 65 21.53 -14.35 0.56
N THR A 66 21.53 -15.39 -0.30
CA THR A 66 20.91 -15.33 -1.63
C THR A 66 19.40 -15.15 -1.54
N LEU A 67 18.73 -15.87 -0.63
CA LEU A 67 17.28 -15.73 -0.41
C LEU A 67 16.91 -14.35 0.13
N LEU A 68 17.66 -13.83 1.09
CA LEU A 68 17.46 -12.47 1.61
C LEU A 68 17.67 -11.43 0.50
N PHE A 69 18.73 -11.57 -0.30
CA PHE A 69 18.99 -10.67 -1.42
C PHE A 69 17.87 -10.73 -2.47
N ALA A 70 17.41 -11.93 -2.83
CA ALA A 70 16.29 -12.12 -3.73
C ALA A 70 15.00 -11.49 -3.18
N LEU A 71 14.72 -11.67 -1.89
CA LEU A 71 13.54 -11.09 -1.24
C LEU A 71 13.58 -9.55 -1.22
N VAL A 72 14.73 -8.94 -0.92
CA VAL A 72 14.91 -7.48 -1.01
C VAL A 72 14.74 -7.00 -2.45
N THR A 73 15.31 -7.71 -3.43
CA THR A 73 15.23 -7.34 -4.85
C THR A 73 13.79 -7.41 -5.36
N VAL A 74 13.09 -8.52 -5.11
CA VAL A 74 11.68 -8.70 -5.50
C VAL A 74 10.79 -7.67 -4.81
N SER A 75 10.97 -7.46 -3.50
CA SER A 75 10.19 -6.43 -2.78
C SER A 75 10.51 -5.01 -3.26
N GLY A 76 11.75 -4.73 -3.70
CA GLY A 76 12.12 -3.47 -4.34
C GLY A 76 11.41 -3.25 -5.68
N VAL A 77 11.33 -4.29 -6.53
CA VAL A 77 10.56 -4.24 -7.79
C VAL A 77 9.07 -4.00 -7.53
N VAL A 78 8.49 -4.66 -6.52
CA VAL A 78 7.12 -4.37 -6.07
C VAL A 78 6.97 -2.90 -5.66
N GLY A 79 7.98 -2.34 -4.97
CA GLY A 79 8.05 -0.92 -4.64
C GLY A 79 8.00 0.02 -5.86
N ILE A 80 8.62 -0.36 -6.98
CA ILE A 80 8.55 0.41 -8.25
C ILE A 80 7.10 0.47 -8.76
N VAL A 81 6.43 -0.68 -8.79
CA VAL A 81 5.03 -0.78 -9.27
C VAL A 81 4.11 0.08 -8.40
N ILE A 82 4.29 0.01 -7.08
CA ILE A 82 3.51 0.78 -6.11
C ILE A 82 3.77 2.29 -6.27
N SER A 83 5.05 2.71 -6.27
CA SER A 83 5.44 4.12 -6.33
C SER A 83 5.03 4.82 -7.63
N ARG A 84 5.04 4.11 -8.76
CA ARG A 84 4.60 4.66 -10.06
C ARG A 84 3.08 4.62 -10.25
N GLY A 85 2.42 3.59 -9.71
CA GLY A 85 0.99 3.38 -9.93
C GLY A 85 0.09 4.22 -9.03
N TRP A 86 0.45 4.40 -7.75
CA TRP A 86 -0.53 4.84 -6.74
C TRP A 86 -0.69 6.34 -6.54
N PRO A 87 0.32 7.21 -6.75
CA PRO A 87 0.12 8.66 -6.64
C PRO A 87 -0.95 9.18 -7.62
N LYS A 88 -0.97 8.65 -8.86
CA LYS A 88 -2.00 8.97 -9.85
C LYS A 88 -3.39 8.50 -9.43
N ARG A 89 -3.46 7.39 -8.69
CA ARG A 89 -4.70 6.78 -8.23
C ARG A 89 -5.31 7.53 -7.03
N LEU A 90 -4.48 8.05 -6.14
CA LEU A 90 -4.90 8.80 -4.96
C LEU A 90 -5.50 10.17 -5.33
N THR A 91 -4.92 10.87 -6.31
CA THR A 91 -5.42 12.17 -6.77
C THR A 91 -6.71 12.06 -7.59
N ALA A 92 -6.93 10.95 -8.29
CA ALA A 92 -8.07 10.76 -9.18
C ALA A 92 -9.43 10.53 -8.49
N ARG A 93 -9.46 10.10 -7.21
CA ARG A 93 -10.72 9.67 -6.52
C ARG A 93 -11.13 10.52 -5.32
N GLY A 94 -10.68 11.77 -5.28
CA GLY A 94 -11.20 12.78 -4.35
C GLY A 94 -10.36 12.94 -3.09
N GLY A 95 -9.56 14.02 -3.07
CA GLY A 95 -8.91 14.65 -1.91
C GLY A 95 -8.05 13.74 -1.03
N GLU A 96 -6.77 14.07 -0.82
CA GLU A 96 -5.91 13.29 0.09
C GLU A 96 -6.40 13.39 1.54
N VAL A 97 -7.13 12.38 2.02
CA VAL A 97 -7.44 12.24 3.44
C VAL A 97 -6.23 11.59 4.12
N PRO A 98 -5.63 12.24 5.15
CA PRO A 98 -4.55 11.62 5.94
C PRO A 98 -5.02 10.31 6.55
N PHE A 99 -4.16 9.28 6.55
CA PHE A 99 -4.47 7.93 7.04
C PHE A 99 -5.14 7.93 8.41
N GLU A 100 -4.66 8.79 9.30
CA GLU A 100 -5.07 8.90 10.69
C GLU A 100 -6.50 9.47 10.82
N ARG A 101 -6.96 10.25 9.83
CA ARG A 101 -8.30 10.83 9.79
C ARG A 101 -9.34 9.92 9.15
N ILE A 102 -8.92 8.91 8.38
CA ILE A 102 -9.82 7.95 7.72
C ILE A 102 -10.88 7.36 8.67
N PRO A 103 -10.55 6.84 9.89
CA PRO A 103 -11.58 6.27 10.76
C PRO A 103 -12.60 7.31 11.22
N ILE A 104 -12.19 8.56 11.44
CA ILE A 104 -13.06 9.67 11.86
C ILE A 104 -14.03 10.02 10.72
N VAL A 105 -13.52 10.22 9.51
CA VAL A 105 -14.34 10.54 8.33
C VAL A 105 -15.33 9.41 8.03
N ARG A 106 -14.91 8.15 8.17
CA ARG A 106 -15.79 6.99 7.98
C ARG A 106 -16.94 6.98 8.98
N ARG A 107 -16.66 7.27 10.25
CA ARG A 107 -17.70 7.37 11.29
C ARG A 107 -18.69 8.48 10.97
N GLN A 108 -18.21 9.65 10.53
CA GLN A 108 -19.08 10.77 10.11
C GLN A 108 -19.97 10.39 8.92
N LEU A 109 -19.43 9.66 7.94
CA LEU A 109 -20.22 9.17 6.80
C LEU A 109 -21.30 8.17 7.23
N ARG A 110 -20.98 7.28 8.17
CA ARG A 110 -21.95 6.33 8.75
C ARG A 110 -23.07 7.08 9.46
N GLU A 111 -22.74 8.01 10.36
CA GLU A 111 -23.73 8.76 11.14
C GLU A 111 -24.64 9.59 10.22
N ARG A 112 -24.11 10.19 9.15
CA ARG A 112 -24.92 10.89 8.13
C ARG A 112 -25.84 9.96 7.36
N ALA A 113 -25.35 8.79 6.95
CA ALA A 113 -26.15 7.82 6.21
C ALA A 113 -27.28 7.25 7.08
N GLU A 114 -26.99 6.97 8.35
CA GLU A 114 -27.96 6.51 9.34
C GLU A 114 -29.04 7.55 9.61
N ALA A 115 -28.64 8.81 9.84
CA ALA A 115 -29.58 9.91 10.03
C ALA A 115 -30.48 10.10 8.81
N LEU A 116 -29.95 10.02 7.59
CA LEU A 116 -30.73 10.11 6.36
C LEU A 116 -31.74 8.96 6.22
N ALA A 117 -31.32 7.72 6.54
CA ALA A 117 -32.21 6.57 6.46
C ALA A 117 -33.32 6.64 7.52
N LEU A 118 -33.01 7.02 8.75
CA LEU A 118 -34.00 7.11 9.84
C LEU A 118 -34.97 8.28 9.66
N ASN A 119 -34.48 9.45 9.23
CA ASN A 119 -35.32 10.63 8.99
C ASN A 119 -36.22 10.49 7.77
N SER A 120 -35.97 9.50 6.90
CA SER A 120 -36.84 9.21 5.75
C SER A 120 -38.16 8.52 6.15
N VAL A 121 -38.22 7.85 7.30
CA VAL A 121 -39.41 7.08 7.73
C VAL A 121 -40.63 7.98 8.04
N PRO A 122 -40.49 9.09 8.79
CA PRO A 122 -41.60 9.99 9.06
C PRO A 122 -42.07 10.76 7.81
N GLU A 123 -41.14 11.13 6.93
CA GLU A 123 -41.41 11.95 5.74
C GLU A 123 -42.04 11.15 4.59
N ALA A 124 -41.57 9.92 4.36
CA ALA A 124 -42.05 9.08 3.25
C ALA A 124 -43.20 8.15 3.64
N ARG A 125 -43.50 8.00 4.94
CA ARG A 125 -44.44 6.99 5.50
C ARG A 125 -44.11 5.55 5.08
N SER A 126 -42.87 5.29 4.69
CA SER A 126 -42.40 4.02 4.16
C SER A 126 -41.10 3.63 4.86
N ALA A 127 -41.00 2.38 5.30
CA ALA A 127 -39.81 1.85 5.98
C ALA A 127 -38.79 1.26 5.00
N THR A 128 -39.04 1.29 3.69
CA THR A 128 -38.23 0.58 2.69
C THR A 128 -36.76 1.04 2.67
N ILE A 129 -36.51 2.35 2.77
CA ILE A 129 -35.14 2.91 2.80
C ILE A 129 -34.43 2.52 4.10
N ALA A 130 -35.10 2.65 5.25
CA ALA A 130 -34.54 2.29 6.54
C ALA A 130 -34.21 0.79 6.63
N GLU A 131 -35.10 -0.07 6.14
CA GLU A 131 -34.89 -1.51 6.13
C GLU A 131 -33.72 -1.91 5.20
N PHE A 132 -33.63 -1.31 4.01
CA PHE A 132 -32.49 -1.51 3.12
C PHE A 132 -31.18 -1.05 3.78
N TYR A 133 -31.22 0.08 4.49
CA TYR A 133 -30.06 0.57 5.22
C TYR A 133 -29.59 -0.45 6.25
N THR A 134 -30.48 -0.92 7.13
CA THR A 134 -30.11 -1.87 8.19
C THR A 134 -29.63 -3.21 7.62
N ARG A 135 -30.24 -3.71 6.53
CA ARG A 135 -29.87 -5.00 5.94
C ARG A 135 -28.58 -4.98 5.12
N ARG A 136 -28.26 -3.88 4.43
CA ARG A 136 -27.19 -3.86 3.41
C ARG A 136 -26.17 -2.75 3.62
N LEU A 137 -26.60 -1.54 3.95
CA LEU A 137 -25.70 -0.38 4.07
C LEU A 137 -25.02 -0.31 5.43
N HIS A 138 -25.68 -0.70 6.52
CA HIS A 138 -25.10 -0.69 7.85
C HIS A 138 -23.77 -1.46 7.89
N ASP A 139 -23.77 -2.68 7.37
CA ASP A 139 -22.59 -3.55 7.28
C ASP A 139 -21.53 -3.04 6.32
N PHE A 140 -21.94 -2.29 5.29
CA PHE A 140 -21.02 -1.60 4.41
C PHE A 140 -20.32 -0.47 5.18
N PHE A 141 -21.07 0.40 5.88
CA PHE A 141 -20.53 1.53 6.65
C PHE A 141 -19.78 1.15 7.94
N ALA A 142 -20.00 -0.05 8.47
CA ALA A 142 -19.38 -0.53 9.71
C ALA A 142 -17.85 -0.68 9.64
N GLY A 143 -17.28 -0.96 8.46
CA GLY A 143 -15.85 -1.27 8.34
C GLY A 143 -15.27 -1.01 6.94
N PRO A 144 -13.94 -1.18 6.79
CA PRO A 144 -13.31 -1.12 5.49
C PRO A 144 -13.73 -2.35 4.68
N ARG A 145 -14.25 -2.14 3.47
CA ARG A 145 -14.71 -3.22 2.59
C ARG A 145 -13.88 -3.26 1.32
N SER A 146 -13.89 -4.41 0.65
CA SER A 146 -13.37 -4.56 -0.72
C SER A 146 -11.87 -4.24 -0.91
N PHE A 147 -11.04 -4.41 0.14
CA PHE A 147 -9.61 -4.08 0.12
C PHE A 147 -8.87 -4.61 -1.12
N LEU A 148 -8.98 -5.91 -1.42
CA LEU A 148 -8.32 -6.50 -2.59
C LEU A 148 -8.85 -5.93 -3.91
N ALA A 149 -10.16 -5.70 -4.00
CA ALA A 149 -10.76 -5.08 -5.18
C ALA A 149 -10.23 -3.65 -5.37
N HIS A 150 -10.05 -2.87 -4.30
CA HIS A 150 -9.44 -1.54 -4.37
C HIS A 150 -7.97 -1.60 -4.77
N VAL A 151 -7.19 -2.56 -4.26
CA VAL A 151 -5.78 -2.75 -4.67
C VAL A 151 -5.67 -3.01 -6.19
N VAL A 152 -6.56 -3.85 -6.73
CA VAL A 152 -6.63 -4.22 -8.16
C VAL A 152 -7.46 -3.21 -9.01
N GLU A 153 -7.95 -2.13 -8.41
CA GLU A 153 -8.78 -1.10 -9.07
C GLU A 153 -10.16 -1.58 -9.58
N SER A 154 -10.65 -2.72 -9.10
CA SER A 154 -11.98 -3.21 -9.45
C SER A 154 -13.08 -2.33 -8.83
N ARG A 155 -14.01 -1.90 -9.69
CA ARG A 155 -15.24 -1.18 -9.30
C ARG A 155 -16.46 -2.10 -9.20
N ALA A 156 -16.30 -3.41 -9.42
CA ALA A 156 -17.41 -4.35 -9.44
C ALA A 156 -18.24 -4.35 -8.13
N PRO A 157 -17.64 -4.34 -6.92
CA PRO A 157 -18.41 -4.32 -5.68
C PRO A 157 -19.23 -3.04 -5.51
N LEU A 158 -18.65 -1.89 -5.87
CA LEU A 158 -19.34 -0.60 -5.84
C LEU A 158 -20.49 -0.58 -6.84
N ASN A 159 -20.24 -1.01 -8.08
CA ASN A 159 -21.25 -1.02 -9.13
C ASN A 159 -22.43 -1.93 -8.78
N GLY A 160 -22.17 -3.08 -8.14
CA GLY A 160 -23.24 -3.95 -7.63
C GLY A 160 -24.11 -3.25 -6.58
N LEU A 161 -23.49 -2.60 -5.59
CA LEU A 161 -24.24 -1.87 -4.56
C LEU A 161 -25.01 -0.67 -5.13
N LEU A 162 -24.43 0.03 -6.11
CA LEU A 162 -25.11 1.13 -6.81
C LEU A 162 -26.28 0.63 -7.67
N HIS A 163 -26.15 -0.56 -8.27
CA HIS A 163 -27.24 -1.19 -9.01
C HIS A 163 -28.39 -1.56 -8.07
N ASP A 164 -28.10 -2.20 -6.92
CA ASP A 164 -29.10 -2.53 -5.89
C ASP A 164 -29.84 -1.26 -5.42
N LEU A 165 -29.11 -0.15 -5.21
CA LEU A 165 -29.69 1.15 -4.86
C LEU A 165 -30.53 1.77 -5.96
N ASN A 166 -30.14 1.59 -7.23
CA ASN A 166 -30.89 2.13 -8.36
C ASN A 166 -32.15 1.31 -8.68
N ASP A 167 -32.15 0.01 -8.39
CA ASP A 167 -33.35 -0.83 -8.53
C ASP A 167 -34.45 -0.41 -7.55
N LEU A 168 -34.07 0.06 -6.35
CA LEU A 168 -35.01 0.65 -5.39
C LEU A 168 -35.74 1.88 -5.96
N ASN A 169 -35.09 2.72 -6.78
CA ASN A 169 -35.72 3.93 -7.33
C ASN A 169 -37.03 3.67 -8.08
N ARG A 170 -37.24 2.45 -8.61
CA ARG A 170 -38.48 2.07 -9.31
C ARG A 170 -39.70 2.03 -8.40
N PHE A 171 -39.50 1.80 -7.10
CA PHE A 171 -40.56 1.63 -6.10
C PHE A 171 -40.73 2.85 -5.20
N LEU A 172 -39.92 3.89 -5.41
CA LEU A 172 -39.84 5.06 -4.53
C LEU A 172 -40.51 6.30 -5.15
N ASN A 173 -41.13 7.10 -4.29
CA ASN A 173 -41.71 8.40 -4.59
C ASN A 173 -40.62 9.46 -4.81
N GLU A 174 -40.97 10.64 -5.32
CA GLU A 174 -39.97 11.70 -5.62
C GLU A 174 -39.13 12.13 -4.40
N GLN A 175 -39.74 12.19 -3.21
CA GLN A 175 -39.04 12.58 -1.98
C GLN A 175 -38.05 11.49 -1.52
N GLU A 176 -38.45 10.22 -1.64
CA GLU A 176 -37.61 9.07 -1.34
C GLU A 176 -36.43 8.93 -2.31
N ARG A 177 -36.65 9.23 -3.60
CA ARG A 177 -35.58 9.25 -4.62
C ARG A 177 -34.49 10.25 -4.27
N LYS A 178 -34.84 11.43 -3.76
CA LYS A 178 -33.85 12.41 -3.29
C LYS A 178 -33.01 11.88 -2.12
N VAL A 179 -33.62 11.13 -1.19
CA VAL A 179 -32.88 10.48 -0.10
C VAL A 179 -31.93 9.42 -0.63
N VAL A 180 -32.37 8.58 -1.58
CA VAL A 180 -31.52 7.56 -2.21
C VAL A 180 -30.36 8.18 -2.98
N GLU A 181 -30.58 9.28 -3.71
CA GLU A 181 -29.50 10.01 -4.37
C GLU A 181 -28.43 10.50 -3.38
N GLN A 182 -28.85 11.00 -2.22
CA GLN A 182 -27.93 11.40 -1.15
C GLN A 182 -27.19 10.19 -0.55
N LEU A 183 -27.87 9.06 -0.35
CA LEU A 183 -27.24 7.81 0.09
C LEU A 183 -26.22 7.29 -0.94
N VAL A 184 -26.54 7.36 -2.24
CA VAL A 184 -25.62 7.01 -3.33
C VAL A 184 -24.36 7.89 -3.28
N ALA A 185 -24.51 9.19 -3.04
CA ALA A 185 -23.38 10.10 -2.89
C ALA A 185 -22.50 9.71 -1.68
N LEU A 186 -23.10 9.37 -0.53
CA LEU A 186 -22.37 8.92 0.65
C LEU A 186 -21.66 7.57 0.43
N VAL A 187 -22.28 6.64 -0.28
CA VAL A 187 -21.67 5.35 -0.65
C VAL A 187 -20.45 5.57 -1.53
N ARG A 188 -20.53 6.46 -2.54
CA ARG A 188 -19.39 6.82 -3.38
C ARG A 188 -18.26 7.49 -2.59
N GLN A 189 -18.59 8.39 -1.66
CA GLN A 189 -17.60 9.01 -0.78
C GLN A 189 -16.91 7.98 0.11
N LYS A 190 -17.67 7.03 0.68
CA LYS A 190 -17.09 5.94 1.47
C LYS A 190 -16.20 5.02 0.63
N ASP A 191 -16.61 4.66 -0.59
CA ASP A 191 -15.79 3.81 -1.46
C ASP A 191 -14.45 4.49 -1.80
N GLY A 192 -14.47 5.79 -2.09
CA GLY A 192 -13.24 6.58 -2.28
C GLY A 192 -12.35 6.59 -1.03
N LEU A 193 -12.94 6.70 0.16
CA LEU A 193 -12.23 6.65 1.43
C LEU A 193 -11.60 5.27 1.71
N ASP A 194 -12.34 4.18 1.47
CA ASP A 194 -11.86 2.81 1.62
C ASP A 194 -10.75 2.49 0.60
N TYR A 195 -10.86 3.03 -0.61
CA TYR A 195 -9.82 2.95 -1.63
C TYR A 195 -8.51 3.62 -1.19
N GLN A 196 -8.59 4.84 -0.65
CA GLN A 196 -7.43 5.54 -0.11
C GLN A 196 -6.82 4.79 1.07
N HIS A 197 -7.65 4.25 1.96
CA HIS A 197 -7.20 3.43 3.07
C HIS A 197 -6.43 2.20 2.59
N ALA A 198 -6.94 1.51 1.56
CA ALA A 198 -6.32 0.31 1.02
C ALA A 198 -4.92 0.60 0.44
N LEU A 199 -4.80 1.67 -0.37
CA LEU A 199 -3.53 2.07 -0.96
C LEU A 199 -2.54 2.56 0.12
N GLN A 200 -2.96 3.42 1.04
CA GLN A 200 -2.07 3.93 2.09
C GLN A 200 -1.61 2.81 3.05
N LEU A 201 -2.49 1.87 3.39
CA LEU A 201 -2.13 0.72 4.22
C LEU A 201 -1.12 -0.18 3.52
N THR A 202 -1.34 -0.48 2.24
CA THR A 202 -0.44 -1.37 1.50
C THR A 202 0.96 -0.75 1.32
N LEU A 203 1.06 0.58 1.18
CA LEU A 203 2.34 1.32 1.16
C LEU A 203 3.08 1.15 2.48
N ARG A 204 2.37 1.30 3.61
CA ARG A 204 2.92 1.14 4.96
C ARG A 204 3.34 -0.31 5.22
N LEU A 205 2.53 -1.29 4.84
CA LEU A 205 2.85 -2.71 4.95
C LEU A 205 4.07 -3.10 4.12
N TRP A 206 4.17 -2.59 2.89
CA TRP A 206 5.34 -2.83 2.04
C TRP A 206 6.63 -2.32 2.69
N LEU A 207 6.64 -1.07 3.18
CA LEU A 207 7.79 -0.52 3.89
C LEU A 207 8.12 -1.32 5.16
N PHE A 208 7.10 -1.74 5.90
CA PHE A 208 7.26 -2.55 7.12
C PHE A 208 7.92 -3.91 6.84
N ILE A 209 7.73 -4.50 5.67
CA ILE A 209 8.38 -5.77 5.30
C ILE A 209 9.76 -5.51 4.67
N HIS A 210 9.86 -4.57 3.73
CA HIS A 210 11.08 -4.32 2.98
C HIS A 210 12.24 -3.85 3.87
N ILE A 211 11.96 -2.98 4.85
CA ILE A 211 12.99 -2.38 5.71
C ILE A 211 13.66 -3.43 6.62
N PRO A 212 12.94 -4.24 7.42
CA PRO A 212 13.56 -5.27 8.25
C PRO A 212 14.37 -6.28 7.44
N VAL A 213 13.84 -6.74 6.31
CA VAL A 213 14.55 -7.69 5.44
C VAL A 213 15.85 -7.08 4.91
N THR A 214 15.86 -5.79 4.58
CA THR A 214 17.08 -5.08 4.15
C THR A 214 18.12 -5.02 5.27
N TYR A 215 17.72 -4.75 6.51
CA TYR A 215 18.65 -4.76 7.65
C TYR A 215 19.18 -6.17 7.96
N SER A 216 18.34 -7.20 7.88
CA SER A 216 18.78 -8.60 8.00
C SER A 216 19.81 -8.95 6.94
N LEU A 217 19.57 -8.58 5.67
CA LEU A 217 20.52 -8.76 4.59
C LEU A 217 21.84 -8.03 4.87
N MET A 218 21.79 -6.80 5.36
CA MET A 218 22.99 -6.01 5.67
C MET A 218 23.84 -6.68 6.75
N LEU A 219 23.21 -7.17 7.81
CA LEU A 219 23.89 -7.87 8.90
C LEU A 219 24.54 -9.18 8.40
N CYS A 220 23.80 -9.97 7.62
CA CYS A 220 24.33 -11.19 7.02
C CYS A 220 25.46 -10.90 6.02
N ALA A 221 25.36 -9.84 5.22
CA ALA A 221 26.42 -9.43 4.29
C ALA A 221 27.70 -9.04 5.03
N LEU A 222 27.60 -8.33 6.15
CA LEU A 222 28.75 -7.99 6.99
C LEU A 222 29.39 -9.25 7.56
N ALA A 223 28.59 -10.18 8.11
CA ALA A 223 29.08 -11.46 8.60
C ALA A 223 29.76 -12.28 7.48
N HIS A 224 29.22 -12.25 6.26
CA HIS A 224 29.82 -12.90 5.10
C HIS A 224 31.21 -12.35 4.79
N ILE A 225 31.37 -11.03 4.79
CA ILE A 225 32.67 -10.38 4.58
C ILE A 225 33.66 -10.85 5.65
N VAL A 226 33.29 -10.80 6.94
CA VAL A 226 34.15 -11.23 8.05
C VAL A 226 34.57 -12.70 7.89
N LEU A 227 33.62 -13.60 7.57
CA LEU A 227 33.90 -15.02 7.36
C LEU A 227 34.88 -15.23 6.21
N VAL A 228 34.65 -14.62 5.04
CA VAL A 228 35.54 -14.75 3.89
C VAL A 228 36.95 -14.27 4.23
N TYR A 229 37.08 -13.14 4.93
CA TYR A 229 38.38 -12.63 5.35
C TYR A 229 39.06 -13.53 6.39
N ALA A 230 38.34 -14.00 7.40
CA ALA A 230 38.87 -14.89 8.44
C ALA A 230 39.40 -16.21 7.85
N PHE A 231 38.64 -16.86 6.97
CA PHE A 231 39.08 -18.10 6.32
C PHE A 231 40.16 -17.88 5.25
N SER A 232 40.17 -16.74 4.57
CA SER A 232 41.24 -16.42 3.61
C SER A 232 42.57 -16.03 4.28
N ALA A 233 42.52 -15.49 5.51
CA ALA A 233 43.69 -15.13 6.30
C ALA A 233 44.27 -16.33 7.05
N GLY A 234 43.43 -17.28 7.50
CA GLY A 234 43.87 -18.52 8.14
C GLY A 234 44.43 -19.59 7.18
N ALA A 235 44.32 -19.38 5.87
CA ALA A 235 44.88 -20.26 4.84
C ALA A 235 46.26 -19.81 4.33
N ARG A 236 46.92 -18.87 5.02
CA ARG A 236 48.30 -18.42 4.76
C ARG A 236 49.23 -18.82 5.89
#